data_AF-A0A7W2NVG6-F1
#
_entry.id   AF-A0A7W2NVG6-F1
#
_cell.length_a   1.000
_cell.length_b   1.000
_cell.length_c   1.000
_cell.angle_alpha   90.00
_cell.angle_beta   90.00
_cell.angle_gamma   90.00
#
_symmetry.space_group_name_H-M   'P 1'
#
loop_
_entity.id
_entity.type
_entity.pdbx_description
1 polymer ?
#
loop_
_entity_poly.entity_id
_entity_poly.type
_entity_poly.pdbx_seq_one_letter_code
_entity_poly.pdbx_strand_id
1 'polypeptide(L)'
;MKCLKWIAIAALSVSSINAFATTLTADEIMKEYTDNGYSDIQDNYIGKGNRNDINGESYLFDVDQMFVSRVGTILSVDIFTAFYNDINTDGIKLGDLFMAADNSFDSTGESPWDPKRNNSRDRYTSTADKSNTGTNWNYVYDLSGARKFTSGTGELKSGFGSNQVVSSSDLHGTSSRDNQAVMLADRNSDIVHDSSSWYVDTNYSYAKTVGETWNGYGKVSFSFDVSGTALATANQIAFRWAMTCANDIIEGVASFSGGSTPVSEPRTIVLMLLAMAGFTYRRKVKN
;
A
#
# COMPACT_ATOMS: atom_id res chain seq x y z
N MET A 1 29.82 11.69 70.40
CA MET A 1 29.00 12.82 69.91
C MET A 1 29.78 13.60 68.86
N LYS A 2 29.34 13.59 67.58
CA LYS A 2 29.24 14.72 66.63
C LYS A 2 29.15 14.18 65.19
N CYS A 3 28.22 14.77 64.45
CA CYS A 3 27.51 14.25 63.29
C CYS A 3 28.28 14.38 61.96
N LEU A 4 28.16 13.39 61.07
CA LEU A 4 28.40 13.56 59.63
C LEU A 4 27.17 14.20 58.98
N LYS A 5 27.36 15.33 58.31
CA LYS A 5 26.37 15.95 57.41
C LYS A 5 26.55 15.37 56.02
N TRP A 6 25.47 14.83 55.47
CA TRP A 6 25.34 14.47 54.06
C TRP A 6 25.00 15.72 53.23
N ILE A 7 25.66 15.90 52.10
CA ILE A 7 25.17 16.74 50.99
C ILE A 7 25.30 15.88 49.73
N ALA A 8 24.19 15.37 49.23
CA ALA A 8 24.09 14.79 47.90
C ALA A 8 23.45 15.85 46.99
N ILE A 9 24.23 16.39 46.05
CA ILE A 9 23.73 17.21 44.95
C ILE A 9 23.36 16.26 43.83
N ALA A 10 22.07 16.11 43.55
CA ALA A 10 21.58 15.43 42.36
C ALA A 10 21.50 16.45 41.21
N ALA A 11 22.39 16.30 40.22
CA ALA A 11 22.28 17.01 38.96
C ALA A 11 21.26 16.28 38.07
N LEU A 12 20.09 16.87 37.86
CA LEU A 12 19.15 16.48 36.83
C LEU A 12 19.58 17.15 35.52
N SER A 13 20.36 16.44 34.70
CA SER A 13 20.57 16.82 33.31
C SER A 13 19.39 16.31 32.48
N VAL A 14 18.45 17.19 32.17
CA VAL A 14 17.43 16.94 31.15
C VAL A 14 18.10 17.08 29.79
N SER A 15 18.50 15.97 29.19
CA SER A 15 18.94 15.95 27.80
C SER A 15 17.71 15.97 26.89
N SER A 16 17.38 17.14 26.34
CA SER A 16 16.44 17.27 25.22
C SER A 16 17.09 16.65 23.99
N ILE A 17 16.61 15.47 23.60
CA ILE A 17 17.04 14.79 22.38
C ILE A 17 16.38 15.54 21.22
N ASN A 18 17.17 16.29 20.46
CA ASN A 18 16.72 16.81 19.17
C ASN A 18 16.65 15.62 18.21
N ALA A 19 15.45 15.13 17.92
CA ALA A 19 15.25 14.18 16.84
C ALA A 19 15.39 14.93 15.51
N PHE A 20 16.52 14.74 14.83
CA PHE A 20 16.63 15.09 13.42
C PHE A 20 15.75 14.09 12.64
N ALA A 21 14.77 14.59 11.90
CA ALA A 21 14.02 13.77 10.94
C ALA A 21 14.98 13.36 9.83
N THR A 22 15.55 12.16 9.92
CA THR A 22 16.33 11.55 8.85
C THR A 22 15.37 11.01 7.79
N THR A 23 15.68 11.26 6.52
CA THR A 23 14.99 10.60 5.40
C THR A 23 15.12 9.09 5.55
N LEU A 24 14.01 8.36 5.56
CA LEU A 24 14.01 6.91 5.59
C LEU A 24 14.37 6.37 4.20
N THR A 25 15.11 5.27 4.18
CA THR A 25 15.35 4.46 2.98
C THR A 25 14.13 3.60 2.66
N ALA A 26 14.02 3.12 1.42
CA ALA A 26 12.96 2.18 1.02
C ALA A 26 12.93 0.94 1.95
N ASP A 27 14.11 0.39 2.27
CA ASP A 27 14.25 -0.77 3.16
C ASP A 27 13.77 -0.49 4.59
N GLU A 28 13.96 0.74 5.10
CA GLU A 28 13.49 1.13 6.43
C GLU A 28 11.96 1.27 6.48
N ILE A 29 11.35 1.82 5.42
CA ILE A 29 9.88 1.89 5.28
C ILE A 29 9.30 0.49 5.16
N MET A 30 9.87 -0.35 4.29
CA MET A 30 9.53 -1.76 4.16
C MET A 30 9.50 -2.49 5.50
N LYS A 31 10.55 -2.29 6.29
CA LYS A 31 10.68 -2.87 7.61
C LYS A 31 9.62 -2.33 8.58
N GLU A 32 9.38 -1.03 8.60
CA GLU A 32 8.36 -0.40 9.45
C GLU A 32 6.95 -0.96 9.17
N TYR A 33 6.56 -1.06 7.91
CA TYR A 33 5.24 -1.59 7.54
C TYR A 33 5.11 -3.08 7.84
N THR A 34 6.13 -3.87 7.52
CA THR A 34 6.14 -5.32 7.80
C THR A 34 6.11 -5.60 9.31
N ASP A 35 6.87 -4.86 10.11
CA ASP A 35 6.89 -4.97 11.58
C ASP A 35 5.52 -4.61 12.19
N ASN A 36 4.74 -3.75 11.51
CA ASN A 36 3.38 -3.37 11.88
C ASN A 36 2.29 -4.30 11.31
N GLY A 37 2.66 -5.42 10.68
CA GLY A 37 1.73 -6.44 10.20
C GLY A 37 1.02 -6.10 8.89
N TYR A 38 1.56 -5.17 8.09
CA TYR A 38 1.09 -4.94 6.74
C TYR A 38 1.58 -6.06 5.81
N SER A 39 0.73 -6.46 4.86
CA SER A 39 1.15 -7.28 3.73
C SER A 39 1.79 -6.37 2.69
N ASP A 40 3.00 -6.73 2.26
CA ASP A 40 3.73 -6.09 1.18
C ASP A 40 3.34 -6.69 -0.18
N ILE A 41 3.06 -5.81 -1.14
CA ILE A 41 2.91 -6.10 -2.56
C ILE A 41 3.93 -5.23 -3.28
N GLN A 42 4.98 -5.84 -3.81
CA GLN A 42 5.96 -5.15 -4.64
C GLN A 42 5.52 -5.16 -6.10
N ASP A 43 5.83 -4.11 -6.85
CA ASP A 43 5.62 -4.12 -8.29
C ASP A 43 6.51 -5.20 -8.94
N ASN A 44 5.83 -6.24 -9.41
CA ASN A 44 6.45 -7.48 -9.84
C ASN A 44 5.83 -8.07 -11.10
N TYR A 45 4.87 -7.39 -11.72
CA TYR A 45 3.95 -8.06 -12.64
C TYR A 45 3.87 -7.44 -14.04
N ILE A 46 3.55 -6.15 -14.17
CA ILE A 46 3.28 -5.56 -15.49
C ILE A 46 4.53 -4.94 -16.11
N GLY A 47 5.41 -5.82 -16.58
CA GLY A 47 6.62 -5.44 -17.31
C GLY A 47 7.91 -5.51 -16.49
N LYS A 48 7.83 -6.05 -15.27
CA LYS A 48 8.96 -6.24 -14.35
C LYS A 48 10.26 -6.63 -15.07
N GLY A 49 11.27 -5.78 -14.94
CA GLY A 49 12.61 -6.00 -15.48
C GLY A 49 12.70 -5.87 -17.01
N ASN A 50 11.65 -5.38 -17.66
CA ASN A 50 11.60 -5.02 -19.06
C ASN A 50 11.69 -3.49 -19.20
N ARG A 51 12.15 -2.99 -20.35
CA ARG A 51 12.18 -1.54 -20.61
C ARG A 51 10.80 -0.92 -20.81
N ASN A 52 9.76 -1.75 -20.91
CA ASN A 52 8.36 -1.34 -21.07
C ASN A 52 7.56 -1.56 -19.76
N ASP A 53 8.25 -1.73 -18.64
CA ASP A 53 7.65 -1.76 -17.29
C ASP A 53 6.90 -0.47 -17.01
N ILE A 54 7.53 0.64 -17.35
CA ILE A 54 6.97 1.97 -17.25
C ILE A 54 6.81 2.51 -18.67
N ASN A 55 5.62 2.97 -19.01
CA ASN A 55 5.38 3.70 -20.25
C ASN A 55 5.66 5.19 -20.01
N GLY A 56 6.74 5.72 -20.59
CA GLY A 56 7.19 7.09 -20.34
C GLY A 56 8.30 7.16 -19.29
N GLU A 57 8.41 8.31 -18.61
CA GLU A 57 9.51 8.59 -17.69
C GLU A 57 9.29 7.97 -16.30
N SER A 58 10.26 7.17 -15.83
CA SER A 58 10.16 6.48 -14.54
C SER A 58 10.01 7.43 -13.35
N TYR A 59 10.70 8.56 -13.36
CA TYR A 59 10.61 9.55 -12.28
C TYR A 59 9.24 10.24 -12.18
N LEU A 60 8.34 10.04 -13.14
CA LEU A 60 6.97 10.58 -13.14
C LEU A 60 5.90 9.51 -12.87
N PHE A 61 6.13 8.28 -13.33
CA PHE A 61 5.07 7.27 -13.42
C PHE A 61 5.32 6.01 -12.61
N ASP A 62 6.53 5.78 -12.12
CA ASP A 62 6.89 4.55 -11.43
C ASP A 62 6.03 4.33 -10.16
N VAL A 63 5.57 3.09 -9.97
CA VAL A 63 4.86 2.63 -8.78
C VAL A 63 5.69 1.52 -8.16
N ASP A 64 6.20 1.77 -6.96
CA ASP A 64 7.17 0.85 -6.36
C ASP A 64 6.50 -0.30 -5.62
N GLN A 65 5.62 0.05 -4.69
CA GLN A 65 5.10 -0.90 -3.71
C GLN A 65 3.75 -0.45 -3.15
N MET A 66 3.00 -1.44 -2.67
CA MET A 66 1.71 -1.28 -2.02
C MET A 66 1.73 -2.06 -0.71
N PHE A 67 1.35 -1.38 0.37
CA PHE A 67 1.13 -2.02 1.66
C PHE A 67 -0.34 -2.05 2.00
N VAL A 68 -0.78 -3.20 2.51
CA VAL A 68 -2.17 -3.42 2.87
C VAL A 68 -2.26 -3.90 4.30
N SER A 69 -3.15 -3.30 5.09
CA SER A 69 -3.53 -3.83 6.40
C SER A 69 -5.04 -3.84 6.56
N ARG A 70 -5.54 -4.79 7.36
CA ARG A 70 -6.95 -4.85 7.75
C ARG A 70 -7.05 -4.99 9.26
N VAL A 71 -7.69 -4.01 9.91
CA VAL A 71 -7.93 -4.00 11.37
C VAL A 71 -9.43 -3.99 11.60
N GLY A 72 -9.97 -5.11 12.09
CA GLY A 72 -11.42 -5.30 12.12
C GLY A 72 -11.98 -5.28 10.70
N THR A 73 -12.87 -4.33 10.42
CA THR A 73 -13.44 -4.10 9.08
C THR A 73 -12.82 -2.91 8.35
N ILE A 74 -11.85 -2.21 8.95
CA ILE A 74 -11.15 -1.12 8.28
C ILE A 74 -10.01 -1.70 7.45
N LEU A 75 -10.05 -1.45 6.14
CA LEU A 75 -8.99 -1.78 5.20
C LEU A 75 -8.19 -0.49 4.91
N SER A 76 -6.88 -0.58 5.07
CA SER A 76 -5.95 0.52 4.78
C SER A 76 -4.95 0.09 3.72
N VAL A 77 -4.77 0.91 2.69
CA VAL A 77 -3.88 0.65 1.56
C VAL A 77 -3.01 1.86 1.32
N ASP A 78 -1.69 1.67 1.32
CA ASP A 78 -0.70 2.71 1.04
C ASP A 78 0.08 2.32 -0.21
N ILE A 79 0.08 3.19 -1.22
CA ILE A 79 0.76 2.98 -2.49
C ILE A 79 1.86 4.02 -2.64
N PHE A 80 3.09 3.56 -2.86
CA PHE A 80 4.24 4.43 -3.05
C PHE A 80 4.52 4.60 -4.54
N THR A 81 4.45 5.85 -5.01
CA THR A 81 4.55 6.18 -6.43
C THR A 81 5.28 7.49 -6.66
N ALA A 82 5.99 7.58 -7.77
CA ALA A 82 6.58 8.80 -8.28
C ALA A 82 5.54 9.80 -8.81
N PHE A 83 4.30 9.36 -9.06
CA PHE A 83 3.22 10.20 -9.60
C PHE A 83 2.58 11.15 -8.56
N TYR A 84 2.95 11.04 -7.28
CA TYR A 84 2.30 11.72 -6.16
C TYR A 84 2.23 13.26 -6.27
N ASN A 85 3.19 13.88 -6.98
CA ASN A 85 3.28 15.33 -7.18
C ASN A 85 2.89 15.79 -8.60
N ASP A 86 2.48 14.86 -9.47
CA ASP A 86 2.14 15.11 -10.88
C ASP A 86 0.66 14.85 -11.19
N ILE A 87 -0.17 14.78 -10.14
CA ILE A 87 -1.61 14.63 -10.25
C ILE A 87 -2.20 15.80 -11.04
N ASN A 88 -3.01 15.46 -12.04
CA ASN A 88 -3.67 16.37 -12.98
C ASN A 88 -2.73 17.08 -13.98
N THR A 89 -1.45 16.68 -14.05
CA THR A 89 -0.57 17.04 -15.16
C THR A 89 -1.03 16.33 -16.44
N ASP A 90 -1.14 17.07 -17.54
CA ASP A 90 -1.64 16.58 -18.84
C ASP A 90 -3.01 15.87 -18.79
N GLY A 91 -3.82 16.21 -17.77
CA GLY A 91 -5.13 15.59 -17.55
C GLY A 91 -5.09 14.19 -16.95
N ILE A 92 -3.90 13.66 -16.63
CA ILE A 92 -3.69 12.39 -15.95
C ILE A 92 -4.06 12.54 -14.48
N LYS A 93 -4.93 11.68 -13.98
CA LYS A 93 -5.45 11.69 -12.60
C LYS A 93 -5.16 10.38 -11.89
N LEU A 94 -5.44 10.33 -10.59
CA LEU A 94 -5.49 9.09 -9.83
C LEU A 94 -6.58 8.16 -10.40
N GLY A 95 -6.29 6.85 -10.48
CA GLY A 95 -7.28 5.83 -10.75
C GLY A 95 -7.87 5.24 -9.47
N ASP A 96 -8.86 4.38 -9.66
CA ASP A 96 -9.54 3.67 -8.58
C ASP A 96 -8.74 2.45 -8.11
N LEU A 97 -8.97 2.05 -6.85
CA LEU A 97 -8.35 0.85 -6.28
C LEU A 97 -9.27 -0.36 -6.49
N PHE A 98 -8.87 -1.27 -7.37
CA PHE A 98 -9.61 -2.50 -7.66
C PHE A 98 -9.23 -3.61 -6.69
N MET A 99 -10.21 -4.43 -6.30
CA MET A 99 -10.04 -5.50 -5.32
C MET A 99 -10.82 -6.76 -5.69
N ALA A 100 -10.28 -7.91 -5.32
CA ALA A 100 -10.97 -9.19 -5.40
C ALA A 100 -10.76 -10.02 -4.12
N ALA A 101 -11.84 -10.55 -3.56
CA ALA A 101 -11.83 -11.38 -2.36
C ALA A 101 -12.08 -12.87 -2.66
N ASP A 102 -12.44 -13.17 -3.91
CA ASP A 102 -12.87 -14.49 -4.38
C ASP A 102 -12.62 -14.55 -5.89
N ASN A 103 -12.19 -15.71 -6.38
CA ASN A 103 -12.19 -16.05 -7.79
C ASN A 103 -13.48 -16.80 -8.15
N SER A 104 -14.66 -16.20 -7.97
CA SER A 104 -16.01 -16.77 -8.23
C SER A 104 -16.23 -17.51 -9.57
N PHE A 105 -15.26 -17.50 -10.48
CA PHE A 105 -15.19 -18.33 -11.68
C PHE A 105 -14.58 -19.74 -11.48
N ASP A 106 -14.08 -20.07 -10.29
CA ASP A 106 -13.51 -21.37 -9.99
C ASP A 106 -14.02 -21.98 -8.68
N SER A 107 -14.70 -23.12 -8.80
CA SER A 107 -15.18 -23.95 -7.69
C SER A 107 -14.06 -24.64 -6.88
N THR A 108 -12.78 -24.40 -7.20
CA THR A 108 -11.62 -25.04 -6.57
C THR A 108 -11.13 -24.34 -5.30
N GLY A 109 -11.57 -23.10 -5.03
CA GLY A 109 -11.05 -22.30 -3.91
C GLY A 109 -9.63 -21.77 -4.14
N GLU A 110 -9.26 -21.53 -5.40
CA GLU A 110 -7.98 -20.93 -5.78
C GLU A 110 -7.86 -19.43 -5.40
N SER A 111 -6.63 -18.90 -5.48
CA SER A 111 -6.29 -17.51 -5.12
C SER A 111 -7.18 -16.49 -5.83
N PRO A 112 -7.59 -15.38 -5.15
CA PRO A 112 -8.36 -14.30 -5.79
C PRO A 112 -7.58 -13.58 -6.90
N TRP A 113 -6.26 -13.82 -6.99
CA TRP A 113 -5.38 -13.33 -8.05
C TRP A 113 -4.82 -14.52 -8.83
N ASP A 114 -5.02 -14.51 -10.15
CA ASP A 114 -4.63 -15.61 -11.06
C ASP A 114 -3.78 -15.12 -12.24
N PRO A 115 -2.57 -14.58 -11.98
CA PRO A 115 -1.75 -13.98 -13.02
C PRO A 115 -1.43 -14.92 -14.20
N LYS A 116 -1.41 -16.24 -13.98
CA LYS A 116 -0.78 -17.20 -14.90
C LYS A 116 -1.73 -18.07 -15.69
N ARG A 117 -3.04 -17.87 -15.61
CA ARG A 117 -3.97 -18.66 -16.44
C ARG A 117 -3.84 -18.25 -17.90
N ASN A 118 -3.21 -19.14 -18.69
CA ASN A 118 -2.93 -18.96 -20.11
C ASN A 118 -4.05 -18.22 -20.87
N ASN A 119 -3.75 -17.05 -21.43
CA ASN A 119 -4.65 -16.20 -22.22
C ASN A 119 -5.85 -15.59 -21.46
N SER A 120 -5.76 -15.45 -20.14
CA SER A 120 -6.84 -14.84 -19.36
C SER A 120 -6.89 -13.32 -19.57
N ARG A 121 -7.98 -12.86 -20.17
CA ARG A 121 -8.37 -11.45 -20.16
C ARG A 121 -8.90 -11.15 -18.75
N ASP A 122 -8.35 -10.16 -18.05
CA ASP A 122 -9.05 -9.40 -17.01
C ASP A 122 -10.39 -9.08 -17.63
N ARG A 123 -11.40 -9.38 -16.84
CA ARG A 123 -12.80 -9.29 -17.22
C ARG A 123 -13.14 -7.96 -17.91
N TYR A 124 -12.37 -6.91 -17.64
CA TYR A 124 -12.65 -5.55 -18.09
C TYR A 124 -11.74 -5.01 -19.20
N THR A 125 -10.80 -5.80 -19.70
CA THR A 125 -9.96 -5.39 -20.84
C THR A 125 -10.46 -6.04 -22.13
N SER A 126 -10.71 -5.23 -23.16
CA SER A 126 -11.25 -5.70 -24.45
C SER A 126 -10.23 -6.51 -25.27
N THR A 127 -8.93 -6.35 -25.01
CA THR A 127 -7.84 -6.99 -25.74
C THR A 127 -7.19 -8.10 -24.91
N ALA A 128 -6.74 -9.16 -25.59
CA ALA A 128 -5.93 -10.22 -24.99
C ALA A 128 -4.46 -9.75 -24.79
N ASP A 129 -4.28 -8.53 -24.31
CA ASP A 129 -2.97 -7.92 -24.18
C ASP A 129 -2.21 -8.50 -22.98
N LYS A 130 -0.89 -8.52 -23.13
CA LYS A 130 0.07 -9.24 -22.28
C LYS A 130 0.21 -8.68 -20.86
N SER A 131 -0.46 -7.58 -20.53
CA SER A 131 -0.39 -6.86 -19.26
C SER A 131 -1.58 -7.18 -18.35
N ASN A 132 -2.05 -8.42 -18.41
CA ASN A 132 -3.34 -8.78 -17.87
C ASN A 132 -3.27 -10.03 -16.99
N THR A 133 -3.91 -9.99 -15.82
CA THR A 133 -3.94 -11.08 -14.85
C THR A 133 -5.17 -11.97 -14.93
N GLY A 134 -6.17 -11.70 -15.76
CA GLY A 134 -7.39 -12.53 -15.75
C GLY A 134 -8.23 -12.44 -14.48
N THR A 135 -7.83 -11.58 -13.54
CA THR A 135 -8.49 -11.38 -12.26
C THR A 135 -9.87 -10.78 -12.51
N ASN A 136 -10.87 -11.32 -11.80
CA ASN A 136 -12.19 -10.71 -11.76
C ASN A 136 -12.20 -9.68 -10.63
N TRP A 137 -12.08 -8.40 -10.94
CA TRP A 137 -12.21 -7.37 -9.92
C TRP A 137 -13.69 -7.23 -9.53
N ASN A 138 -14.04 -7.71 -8.34
CA ASN A 138 -15.42 -7.72 -7.83
C ASN A 138 -15.75 -6.49 -6.98
N TYR A 139 -14.72 -5.76 -6.54
CA TYR A 139 -14.83 -4.58 -5.70
C TYR A 139 -13.94 -3.47 -6.25
N VAL A 140 -14.33 -2.23 -6.01
CA VAL A 140 -13.53 -1.05 -6.36
C VAL A 140 -13.79 0.04 -5.34
N TYR A 141 -12.72 0.70 -4.91
CA TYR A 141 -12.82 1.94 -4.17
C TYR A 141 -12.76 3.10 -5.18
N ASP A 142 -13.92 3.69 -5.45
CA ASP A 142 -14.14 4.75 -6.41
C ASP A 142 -13.80 6.11 -5.78
N LEU A 143 -12.78 6.80 -6.33
CA LEU A 143 -12.34 8.13 -5.83
C LEU A 143 -13.28 9.27 -6.26
N SER A 144 -14.35 8.96 -7.01
CA SER A 144 -15.38 9.90 -7.46
C SER A 144 -14.82 11.13 -8.19
N GLY A 145 -15.42 12.30 -8.03
CA GLY A 145 -15.02 13.54 -8.71
C GLY A 145 -13.67 14.11 -8.25
N ALA A 146 -13.11 13.62 -7.14
CA ALA A 146 -11.98 14.23 -6.47
C ALA A 146 -10.60 13.76 -6.97
N ARG A 147 -10.53 12.87 -7.97
CA ARG A 147 -9.30 12.23 -8.53
C ARG A 147 -8.18 13.19 -8.99
N LYS A 148 -8.48 14.48 -9.18
CA LYS A 148 -7.53 15.53 -9.56
C LYS A 148 -6.92 16.28 -8.38
N PHE A 149 -7.37 15.98 -7.16
CA PHE A 149 -6.90 16.60 -5.93
C PHE A 149 -5.98 15.63 -5.17
N THR A 150 -5.42 16.11 -4.07
CA THR A 150 -4.55 15.32 -3.17
C THR A 150 -5.30 14.74 -1.98
N SER A 151 -6.61 14.92 -1.90
CA SER A 151 -7.46 14.26 -0.91
C SER A 151 -8.92 14.27 -1.33
N GLY A 152 -9.69 13.36 -0.74
CA GLY A 152 -11.12 13.28 -0.95
C GLY A 152 -11.76 12.15 -0.17
N THR A 153 -13.04 11.98 -0.43
CA THR A 153 -13.78 10.79 -0.03
C THR A 153 -14.00 9.90 -1.25
N GLY A 154 -14.26 8.63 -0.99
CA GLY A 154 -14.56 7.65 -2.02
C GLY A 154 -15.57 6.64 -1.53
N GLU A 155 -16.00 5.75 -2.42
CA GLU A 155 -17.04 4.76 -2.16
C GLU A 155 -16.55 3.36 -2.53
N LEU A 156 -16.77 2.39 -1.63
CA LEU A 156 -16.59 0.99 -1.95
C LEU A 156 -17.78 0.48 -2.77
N LYS A 157 -17.56 0.16 -4.04
CA LYS A 157 -18.56 -0.36 -4.97
C LYS A 157 -18.31 -1.82 -5.30
N SER A 158 -19.37 -2.55 -5.63
CA SER A 158 -19.34 -3.93 -6.10
C SER A 158 -20.45 -4.18 -7.12
N GLY A 159 -20.40 -5.31 -7.83
CA GLY A 159 -21.44 -5.69 -8.79
C GLY A 159 -21.47 -4.87 -10.08
N PHE A 160 -20.37 -4.16 -10.40
CA PHE A 160 -20.24 -3.40 -11.64
C PHE A 160 -20.00 -4.32 -12.85
N GLY A 161 -20.52 -3.89 -14.01
CA GLY A 161 -20.31 -4.54 -15.30
C GLY A 161 -19.13 -3.95 -16.06
N SER A 162 -18.70 -4.63 -17.13
CA SER A 162 -17.61 -4.17 -17.99
C SER A 162 -17.89 -2.85 -18.71
N ASN A 163 -19.16 -2.55 -18.99
CA ASN A 163 -19.60 -1.26 -19.53
C ASN A 163 -19.49 -0.10 -18.54
N GLN A 164 -19.22 -0.39 -17.26
CA GLN A 164 -19.01 0.61 -16.21
C GLN A 164 -17.53 0.79 -15.88
N VAL A 165 -16.61 0.07 -16.52
CA VAL A 165 -15.18 0.25 -16.34
C VAL A 165 -14.65 1.12 -17.48
N VAL A 166 -13.84 2.12 -17.15
CA VAL A 166 -13.15 2.97 -18.10
C VAL A 166 -11.71 2.50 -18.21
N SER A 167 -11.25 2.35 -19.46
CA SER A 167 -9.86 2.01 -19.73
C SER A 167 -8.98 3.24 -19.86
N SER A 168 -7.68 3.06 -19.69
CA SER A 168 -6.66 4.07 -19.94
C SER A 168 -6.73 4.64 -21.36
N SER A 169 -6.91 3.78 -22.37
CA SER A 169 -7.07 4.17 -23.78
C SER A 169 -8.35 4.98 -24.03
N ASP A 170 -9.44 4.74 -23.30
CA ASP A 170 -10.66 5.55 -23.40
C ASP A 170 -10.45 7.00 -22.92
N LEU A 171 -9.51 7.20 -21.99
CA LEU A 171 -9.21 8.51 -21.40
C LEU A 171 -8.11 9.26 -22.14
N HIS A 172 -7.05 8.55 -22.52
CA HIS A 172 -5.79 9.15 -22.97
C HIS A 172 -5.35 8.66 -24.36
N GLY A 173 -6.08 7.72 -24.97
CA GLY A 173 -5.74 7.21 -26.30
C GLY A 173 -4.35 6.58 -26.35
N THR A 174 -3.52 7.02 -27.30
CA THR A 174 -2.19 6.43 -27.54
C THR A 174 -1.10 6.91 -26.58
N SER A 175 -1.37 7.90 -25.71
CA SER A 175 -0.41 8.36 -24.70
C SER A 175 -0.49 7.60 -23.38
N SER A 176 -1.32 6.55 -23.32
CA SER A 176 -1.45 5.64 -22.19
C SER A 176 -1.01 4.23 -22.55
N ARG A 177 -0.78 3.39 -21.52
CA ARG A 177 -0.72 1.94 -21.72
C ARG A 177 -2.06 1.45 -22.27
N ASP A 178 -2.03 0.53 -23.23
CA ASP A 178 -3.24 0.17 -23.97
C ASP A 178 -4.25 -0.64 -23.13
N ASN A 179 -5.52 -0.23 -23.17
CA ASN A 179 -6.72 -0.92 -22.68
C ASN A 179 -6.63 -1.43 -21.22
N GLN A 180 -6.09 -0.61 -20.31
CA GLN A 180 -5.96 -0.97 -18.90
C GLN A 180 -7.14 -0.45 -18.09
N ALA A 181 -7.79 -1.31 -17.29
CA ALA A 181 -8.81 -0.87 -16.34
C ALA A 181 -8.18 0.07 -15.31
N VAL A 182 -8.73 1.29 -15.19
CA VAL A 182 -8.20 2.34 -14.31
C VAL A 182 -9.24 2.99 -13.41
N MET A 183 -10.52 2.99 -13.78
CA MET A 183 -11.58 3.56 -12.93
C MET A 183 -12.97 3.08 -13.36
N LEU A 184 -13.97 3.32 -12.51
CA LEU A 184 -15.37 3.24 -12.93
C LEU A 184 -15.78 4.47 -13.75
N ALA A 185 -16.74 4.25 -14.65
CA ALA A 185 -17.36 5.27 -15.49
C ALA A 185 -18.31 6.19 -14.71
N ASP A 186 -18.45 5.97 -13.40
CA ASP A 186 -19.38 6.73 -12.59
C ASP A 186 -18.85 8.15 -12.36
N ARG A 187 -19.57 9.11 -12.94
CA ARG A 187 -19.17 10.52 -13.02
C ARG A 187 -19.73 11.36 -11.87
N ASN A 188 -20.56 10.77 -11.02
CA ASN A 188 -21.29 11.47 -9.97
C ASN A 188 -21.32 10.65 -8.68
N SER A 189 -20.42 10.94 -7.75
CA SER A 189 -20.75 10.72 -6.34
C SER A 189 -20.02 11.75 -5.47
N ASP A 190 -20.61 12.94 -5.37
CA ASP A 190 -20.43 13.85 -4.21
C ASP A 190 -21.03 13.24 -2.92
N ILE A 191 -21.02 11.91 -2.80
CA ILE A 191 -21.49 11.19 -1.63
C ILE A 191 -20.29 11.14 -0.68
N VAL A 192 -20.32 12.05 0.28
CA VAL A 192 -19.40 12.01 1.42
C VAL A 192 -19.77 10.81 2.27
N HIS A 193 -18.88 9.85 2.33
CA HIS A 193 -18.97 8.74 3.27
C HIS A 193 -18.10 9.11 4.48
N ASP A 194 -18.71 9.22 5.66
CA ASP A 194 -18.05 9.70 6.90
C ASP A 194 -16.85 8.85 7.35
N SER A 195 -16.67 7.65 6.78
CA SER A 195 -15.62 6.69 7.16
C SER A 195 -14.71 6.24 6.01
N SER A 196 -14.82 6.82 4.82
CA SER A 196 -13.94 6.49 3.70
C SER A 196 -13.24 7.73 3.17
N SER A 197 -11.94 7.78 3.40
CA SER A 197 -11.08 8.86 2.97
C SER A 197 -9.90 8.31 2.22
N TRP A 198 -9.45 9.09 1.24
CA TRP A 198 -8.17 8.88 0.61
C TRP A 198 -7.40 10.21 0.61
N TYR A 199 -6.08 10.11 0.63
CA TYR A 199 -5.21 11.27 0.54
C TYR A 199 -3.89 10.92 -0.11
N VAL A 200 -3.18 11.94 -0.57
CA VAL A 200 -1.84 11.88 -1.12
C VAL A 200 -0.94 12.65 -0.20
N ASP A 201 0.05 11.97 0.37
CA ASP A 201 1.16 12.65 1.01
C ASP A 201 2.02 13.27 -0.08
N THR A 202 1.88 14.59 -0.24
CA THR A 202 2.69 15.39 -1.16
C THR A 202 4.11 15.60 -0.65
N ASN A 203 4.41 15.15 0.57
CA ASN A 203 5.78 15.07 1.01
C ASN A 203 6.39 13.78 0.46
N TYR A 204 7.59 13.95 -0.07
CA TYR A 204 8.45 12.85 -0.43
C TYR A 204 8.66 11.92 0.79
N SER A 205 8.43 10.63 0.60
CA SER A 205 8.62 9.57 1.60
C SER A 205 10.04 9.01 1.55
N TYR A 206 10.48 8.57 0.37
CA TYR A 206 11.84 8.04 0.12
C TYR A 206 12.20 8.12 -1.38
N ALA A 207 13.45 7.78 -1.72
CA ALA A 207 13.90 7.60 -3.09
C ALA A 207 14.72 6.35 -3.22
N LYS A 208 14.79 5.87 -4.46
CA LYS A 208 15.74 4.88 -4.92
C LYS A 208 16.08 5.12 -6.38
N THR A 209 17.16 4.50 -6.84
CA THR A 209 17.48 4.46 -8.26
C THR A 209 16.68 3.35 -8.95
N VAL A 210 15.95 3.68 -10.00
CA VAL A 210 15.29 2.73 -10.91
C VAL A 210 15.99 2.80 -12.26
N GLY A 211 16.71 1.74 -12.62
CA GLY A 211 17.61 1.75 -13.77
C GLY A 211 18.75 2.73 -13.58
N GLU A 212 18.77 3.80 -14.37
CA GLU A 212 19.76 4.89 -14.31
C GLU A 212 19.18 6.19 -13.72
N THR A 213 17.89 6.18 -13.34
CA THR A 213 17.15 7.37 -12.91
C THR A 213 16.95 7.37 -11.40
N TRP A 214 17.11 8.55 -10.78
CA TRP A 214 16.79 8.76 -9.37
C TRP A 214 15.31 9.11 -9.22
N ASN A 215 14.53 8.24 -8.59
CA ASN A 215 13.09 8.39 -8.44
C ASN A 215 12.75 8.75 -7.00
N GLY A 216 11.94 9.79 -6.82
CA GLY A 216 11.35 10.12 -5.52
C GLY A 216 9.91 9.64 -5.42
N TYR A 217 9.56 9.04 -4.29
CA TYR A 217 8.24 8.47 -4.06
C TYR A 217 7.52 9.22 -2.95
N GLY A 218 6.28 9.61 -3.22
CA GLY A 218 5.31 9.96 -2.19
C GLY A 218 4.35 8.80 -1.97
N LYS A 219 3.22 9.08 -1.31
CA LYS A 219 2.29 8.04 -0.87
C LYS A 219 0.85 8.39 -1.19
N VAL A 220 0.11 7.48 -1.81
CA VAL A 220 -1.35 7.53 -1.96
C VAL A 220 -1.96 6.56 -0.96
N SER A 221 -2.78 7.07 -0.06
CA SER A 221 -3.35 6.33 1.06
C SER A 221 -4.86 6.22 0.93
N PHE A 222 -5.39 5.03 1.16
CA PHE A 222 -6.81 4.70 1.24
C PHE A 222 -7.12 4.15 2.62
N SER A 223 -8.24 4.57 3.21
CA SER A 223 -8.78 3.96 4.42
C SER A 223 -10.30 3.95 4.37
N PHE A 224 -10.90 2.77 4.43
CA PHE A 224 -12.34 2.59 4.30
C PHE A 224 -12.84 1.35 5.02
N ASP A 225 -14.11 1.39 5.42
CA ASP A 225 -14.81 0.25 6.01
C ASP A 225 -15.28 -0.72 4.92
N VAL A 226 -14.94 -2.00 5.08
CA VAL A 226 -15.35 -3.10 4.21
C VAL A 226 -16.43 -3.99 4.86
N SER A 227 -17.04 -3.54 5.95
CA SER A 227 -18.11 -4.26 6.65
C SER A 227 -19.26 -4.65 5.70
N GLY A 228 -19.83 -5.84 5.92
CA GLY A 228 -20.90 -6.37 5.08
C GLY A 228 -20.46 -6.91 3.70
N THR A 229 -19.16 -6.91 3.39
CA THR A 229 -18.62 -7.47 2.15
C THR A 229 -17.75 -8.71 2.41
N ALA A 230 -17.42 -9.46 1.35
CA ALA A 230 -16.48 -10.59 1.47
C ALA A 230 -15.06 -10.13 1.86
N LEU A 231 -14.69 -8.88 1.58
CA LEU A 231 -13.39 -8.30 1.93
C LEU A 231 -13.19 -8.22 3.46
N ALA A 232 -14.24 -8.18 4.27
CA ALA A 232 -14.12 -8.12 5.73
C ALA A 232 -13.56 -9.42 6.34
N THR A 233 -13.85 -10.56 5.71
CA THR A 233 -13.52 -11.89 6.24
C THR A 233 -12.53 -12.66 5.37
N ALA A 234 -12.17 -12.14 4.20
CA ALA A 234 -11.25 -12.81 3.29
C ALA A 234 -9.87 -13.02 3.92
N ASN A 235 -9.28 -14.20 3.75
CA ASN A 235 -7.89 -14.47 4.15
C ASN A 235 -6.90 -13.90 3.13
N GLN A 236 -7.34 -13.67 1.90
CA GLN A 236 -6.55 -13.08 0.84
C GLN A 236 -7.41 -12.08 0.07
N ILE A 237 -6.81 -10.95 -0.28
CA ILE A 237 -7.45 -9.95 -1.16
C ILE A 237 -6.43 -9.60 -2.25
N ALA A 238 -6.85 -9.73 -3.51
CA ALA A 238 -6.10 -9.22 -4.63
C ALA A 238 -6.33 -7.72 -4.78
N PHE A 239 -5.30 -6.97 -5.15
CA PHE A 239 -5.36 -5.54 -5.39
C PHE A 239 -4.79 -5.20 -6.76
N ARG A 240 -5.34 -4.14 -7.37
CA ARG A 240 -4.79 -3.47 -8.54
C ARG A 240 -5.00 -1.97 -8.40
N TRP A 241 -3.96 -1.21 -8.71
CA TRP A 241 -4.06 0.23 -8.82
C TRP A 241 -3.15 0.78 -9.91
N ALA A 242 -3.61 1.85 -10.54
CA ALA A 242 -2.83 2.65 -11.47
C ALA A 242 -3.40 4.07 -11.54
N MET A 243 -2.60 5.03 -11.98
CA MET A 243 -3.11 6.30 -12.49
C MET A 243 -3.92 6.08 -13.79
N THR A 244 -4.72 7.07 -14.17
CA THR A 244 -5.63 6.96 -15.34
C THR A 244 -4.93 6.64 -16.67
N CYS A 245 -3.64 6.96 -16.86
CA CYS A 245 -2.90 6.57 -18.06
C CYS A 245 -2.32 5.14 -18.00
N ALA A 246 -2.35 4.51 -16.82
CA ALA A 246 -1.80 3.18 -16.57
C ALA A 246 -0.36 2.99 -17.07
N ASN A 247 0.44 4.06 -17.07
CA ASN A 247 1.82 4.01 -17.50
C ASN A 247 2.65 3.03 -16.66
N ASP A 248 2.25 2.84 -15.41
CA ASP A 248 2.70 1.78 -14.52
C ASP A 248 1.50 1.28 -13.70
N ILE A 249 1.51 0.00 -13.33
CA ILE A 249 0.39 -0.68 -12.67
C ILE A 249 0.95 -1.61 -11.61
N ILE A 250 0.49 -1.43 -10.37
CA ILE A 250 0.79 -2.34 -9.28
C ILE A 250 -0.36 -3.32 -9.06
N GLU A 251 -0.03 -4.61 -9.00
CA GLU A 251 -0.97 -5.69 -8.70
C GLU A 251 -0.36 -6.75 -7.79
N GLY A 252 -1.19 -7.38 -6.96
CA GLY A 252 -0.77 -8.52 -6.16
C GLY A 252 -1.82 -8.96 -5.13
N VAL A 253 -1.40 -9.81 -4.20
CA VAL A 253 -2.28 -10.36 -3.15
C VAL A 253 -1.76 -9.96 -1.78
N ALA A 254 -2.63 -9.37 -0.97
CA ALA A 254 -2.42 -9.25 0.46
C ALA A 254 -2.98 -10.49 1.16
N SER A 255 -2.18 -11.09 2.05
CA SER A 255 -2.63 -12.19 2.91
C SER A 255 -2.86 -11.70 4.34
N PHE A 256 -4.01 -12.03 4.90
CA PHE A 256 -4.39 -11.68 6.26
C PHE A 256 -4.39 -12.96 7.10
N SER A 257 -3.62 -12.97 8.19
CA SER A 257 -3.67 -14.09 9.13
C SER A 257 -5.03 -14.10 9.81
N GLY A 258 -5.89 -15.05 9.43
CA GLY A 258 -7.13 -15.33 10.15
C GLY A 258 -6.82 -15.68 11.60
N GLY A 259 -7.00 -14.73 12.52
CA GLY A 259 -7.06 -15.00 13.96
C GLY A 259 -5.74 -15.25 14.69
N SER A 260 -4.59 -14.89 14.13
CA SER A 260 -3.35 -14.80 14.92
C SER A 260 -2.61 -13.53 14.55
N THR A 261 -2.86 -12.47 15.30
CA THR A 261 -1.98 -11.31 15.37
C THR A 261 -0.56 -11.84 15.56
N PRO A 262 0.42 -11.51 14.70
CA PRO A 262 1.80 -11.73 15.05
C PRO A 262 2.04 -10.93 16.32
N VAL A 263 2.07 -11.62 17.45
CA VAL A 263 2.50 -11.03 18.71
C VAL A 263 3.94 -10.64 18.44
N SER A 264 4.22 -9.34 18.27
CA SER A 264 5.58 -8.83 18.25
C SER A 264 6.26 -9.43 19.47
N GLU A 265 7.20 -10.35 19.27
CA GLU A 265 7.81 -11.08 20.37
C GLU A 265 8.26 -10.03 21.39
N PRO A 266 7.63 -9.98 22.57
CA PRO A 266 7.81 -8.83 23.40
C PRO A 266 9.29 -8.80 23.76
N ARG A 267 9.85 -7.58 23.81
CA ARG A 267 11.21 -7.28 24.30
C ARG A 267 11.49 -7.89 25.70
N THR A 268 10.53 -8.58 26.30
CA THR A 268 10.68 -9.56 27.38
C THR A 268 11.79 -10.58 27.18
N ILE A 269 12.14 -11.06 25.97
CA ILE A 269 13.32 -11.94 25.82
C ILE A 269 14.59 -11.16 26.15
N VAL A 270 14.71 -9.91 25.68
CA VAL A 270 15.84 -9.03 26.00
C VAL A 270 15.86 -8.68 27.49
N LEU A 271 14.71 -8.41 28.11
CA LEU A 271 14.60 -8.17 29.55
C LEU A 271 14.93 -9.41 30.38
N MET A 272 14.54 -10.61 29.94
CA MET A 272 14.86 -11.88 30.58
C MET A 272 16.37 -12.16 30.50
N LEU A 273 17.00 -11.92 29.34
CA LEU A 273 18.44 -12.04 29.16
C LEU A 273 19.21 -11.02 30.00
N LEU A 274 18.74 -9.75 30.07
CA LEU A 274 19.31 -8.72 30.95
C LEU A 274 19.17 -9.07 32.44
N ALA A 275 18.02 -9.61 32.84
CA ALA A 275 17.81 -10.08 34.21
C ALA A 275 18.76 -11.24 34.55
N MET A 276 18.93 -12.21 33.66
CA MET A 276 19.87 -13.31 33.83
C MET A 276 21.33 -12.84 33.90
N ALA A 277 21.73 -11.88 33.05
CA ALA A 277 23.04 -11.25 33.12
C ALA A 277 23.27 -10.50 34.45
N GLY A 278 22.23 -9.83 34.97
CA GLY A 278 22.28 -9.18 36.29
C GLY A 278 22.49 -10.18 37.45
N PHE A 279 21.84 -11.34 37.39
CA PHE A 279 22.02 -12.40 38.41
C PHE A 279 23.43 -13.03 38.36
N THR A 280 23.99 -13.25 37.17
CA THR A 280 25.35 -13.81 37.05
C THR A 280 26.42 -12.79 37.48
N TYR A 281 26.22 -11.51 37.17
CA TYR A 281 27.13 -10.44 37.60
C TYR A 281 27.14 -10.27 39.13
N ARG A 282 25.97 -10.31 39.79
CA ARG A 282 25.89 -10.24 41.26
C ARG A 282 26.60 -11.39 41.98
N ARG A 283 26.71 -12.57 41.37
CA ARG A 283 27.45 -13.71 41.95
C ARG A 283 28.97 -13.52 41.92
N LYS A 284 29.52 -12.74 40.98
CA LYS A 284 30.96 -12.47 40.90
C LYS A 284 31.47 -11.42 41.89
N VAL A 285 30.59 -10.57 42.44
CA VAL A 285 30.96 -9.49 43.38
C VAL A 285 31.04 -9.97 44.84
N LYS A 286 30.67 -11.23 45.13
CA LYS A 286 30.71 -11.82 46.48
C LYS A 286 31.87 -12.81 46.72
N ASN A 287 32.79 -12.94 45.77
CA ASN A 287 34.10 -13.59 45.95
C ASN A 287 35.20 -12.53 45.85
#